data_AF-A0A6G7WXS8-F1
#
_entry.id   AF-A0A6G7WXS8-F1
#
_cell.length_a   1.000
_cell.length_b   1.000
_cell.length_c   1.000
_cell.angle_alpha   90.00
_cell.angle_beta   90.00
_cell.angle_gamma   90.00
#
_symmetry.space_group_name_H-M   'P 1'
#
loop_
_entity.id
_entity.type
_entity.pdbx_description
1 polymer ?
#
loop_
_entity_poly.entity_id
_entity_poly.type
_entity_poly.pdbx_seq_one_letter_code
_entity_poly.pdbx_strand_id
1 'polypeptide(L)'
;MQYFYVKEIENDYEHLFEYKGNEKIKVDDVVVIPNFQDLPVTAFVTKIVGKYQAHTSKYEREEIIDIVNIKEWNAKRLKEIDNKVMLEKMQSKISEIKMLEQLEKYAGKDPEMLELLNEYKGQGSIYTETEDDLPFE
;
A
#
# COMPACT_ATOMS: atom_id res chain seq x y z
N MET A 1 -11.14 -11.52 26.73
CA MET A 1 -11.01 -12.93 26.29
C MET A 1 -11.72 -13.13 24.97
N GLN A 2 -10.94 -13.09 23.91
CA GLN A 2 -11.33 -13.39 22.53
C GLN A 2 -10.41 -14.50 22.00
N TYR A 3 -10.90 -15.30 21.06
CA TYR A 3 -10.19 -16.47 20.52
C TYR A 3 -9.99 -16.30 19.02
N PHE A 4 -8.82 -16.72 18.53
CA PHE A 4 -8.43 -16.51 17.14
C PHE A 4 -7.65 -17.70 16.61
N TYR A 5 -7.86 -18.03 15.33
CA TYR A 5 -6.84 -18.74 14.59
C TYR A 5 -5.82 -17.73 14.09
N VAL A 6 -4.56 -18.05 14.33
CA VAL A 6 -3.42 -17.21 14.01
C VAL A 6 -2.45 -18.05 13.21
N LYS A 7 -1.98 -17.50 12.09
CA LYS A 7 -1.07 -18.15 11.15
C LYS A 7 0.29 -17.45 11.19
N GLU A 8 1.31 -18.20 11.57
CA GLU A 8 2.69 -17.72 11.61
C GLU A 8 3.19 -17.30 10.22
N ILE A 9 3.92 -16.18 10.14
CA ILE A 9 4.42 -15.66 8.86
C ILE A 9 5.54 -16.54 8.30
N GLU A 10 6.43 -17.05 9.16
CA GLU A 10 7.63 -17.77 8.73
C GLU A 10 7.35 -19.24 8.39
N ASN A 11 6.59 -19.93 9.24
CA ASN A 11 6.39 -21.38 9.14
C ASN A 11 5.01 -21.80 8.62
N ASP A 12 4.15 -20.83 8.29
CA ASP A 12 2.78 -21.04 7.80
C ASP A 12 1.90 -21.87 8.76
N TYR A 13 2.32 -21.98 10.02
CA TYR A 13 1.67 -22.77 11.05
C TYR A 13 0.45 -22.03 11.59
N GLU A 14 -0.72 -22.68 11.54
CA GLU A 14 -1.97 -22.13 12.05
C GLU A 14 -2.40 -22.82 13.34
N HIS A 15 -2.63 -22.05 14.40
CA HIS A 15 -3.06 -22.58 15.69
C HIS A 15 -4.06 -21.67 16.40
N LEU A 16 -4.71 -22.20 17.44
CA LEU A 16 -5.71 -21.49 18.23
C LEU A 16 -5.04 -20.72 19.37
N PHE A 17 -5.26 -19.42 19.39
CA PHE A 17 -4.76 -18.53 20.43
C PHE A 17 -5.88 -17.78 21.15
N GLU A 18 -5.62 -17.41 22.41
CA GLU A 18 -6.45 -16.55 23.23
C GLU A 18 -5.78 -15.21 23.47
N TYR A 19 -6.58 -14.13 23.41
CA TYR A 19 -6.13 -12.80 23.77
C TYR A 19 -6.90 -12.29 24.99
N LYS A 20 -6.14 -11.89 26.02
CA LYS A 20 -6.68 -11.33 27.26
C LYS A 20 -6.74 -9.81 27.28
N GLY A 21 -6.15 -9.13 26.30
CA GLY A 21 -6.19 -7.67 26.23
C GLY A 21 -7.58 -7.11 25.91
N ASN A 22 -7.68 -5.78 26.03
CA ASN A 22 -8.92 -5.02 25.80
C ASN A 22 -9.04 -4.51 24.36
N GLU A 23 -8.00 -4.67 23.56
CA GLU A 23 -7.98 -4.20 22.17
C GLU A 23 -8.82 -5.10 21.27
N LYS A 24 -9.46 -4.50 20.27
CA LYS A 24 -10.25 -5.24 19.27
C LYS A 24 -9.33 -5.70 18.14
N ILE A 25 -8.98 -6.98 18.16
CA ILE A 25 -8.26 -7.64 17.08
C ILE A 25 -9.23 -7.91 15.92
N LYS A 26 -8.81 -7.59 14.70
CA LYS A 26 -9.52 -7.92 13.46
C LYS A 26 -8.79 -9.02 12.69
N VAL A 27 -9.49 -9.59 11.72
CA VAL A 27 -8.85 -10.43 10.69
C VAL A 27 -7.80 -9.58 9.96
N ASP A 28 -6.68 -10.19 9.59
CA ASP A 28 -5.49 -9.59 8.97
C ASP A 28 -4.68 -8.62 9.86
N ASP A 29 -5.03 -8.44 11.14
CA ASP A 29 -4.13 -7.75 12.07
C ASP A 29 -2.91 -8.66 12.39
N VAL A 30 -1.77 -8.03 12.66
CA VAL A 30 -0.52 -8.72 13.02
C VAL A 30 -0.38 -8.80 14.53
N VAL A 31 -0.06 -9.98 15.02
CA VAL A 31 0.09 -10.31 16.42
C VAL A 31 1.41 -11.01 16.69
N VAL A 32 1.85 -10.97 17.94
CA VAL A 32 3.02 -11.69 18.42
C VAL A 32 2.55 -12.91 19.21
N ILE A 33 2.99 -14.08 18.79
CA ILE A 33 2.68 -15.37 19.43
C ILE A 33 3.98 -16.08 19.83
N PRO A 34 3.98 -16.95 20.84
CA PRO A 34 5.09 -17.86 21.08
C PRO A 34 5.14 -18.93 19.98
N ASN A 35 6.34 -19.30 19.54
CA ASN A 35 6.54 -20.48 18.69
C ASN A 35 6.76 -21.75 19.54
N PHE A 36 7.00 -22.90 18.90
CA PHE A 36 7.28 -24.17 19.60
C PHE A 36 8.47 -24.14 20.57
N GLN A 37 9.36 -23.15 20.45
CA GLN A 37 10.52 -22.93 21.32
C GLN A 37 10.26 -21.82 22.36
N ASP A 38 9.01 -21.36 22.49
CA ASP A 38 8.59 -20.25 23.36
C ASP A 38 9.26 -18.90 23.01
N LEU A 39 9.66 -18.75 21.74
CA LEU A 39 10.22 -17.50 21.21
C LEU A 39 9.11 -16.65 20.57
N PRO A 40 9.12 -15.32 20.75
CA PRO A 40 8.12 -14.44 20.16
C PRO A 40 8.30 -14.35 18.64
N VAL A 41 7.29 -14.77 17.89
CA VAL A 41 7.24 -14.69 16.42
C VAL A 41 6.03 -13.88 15.97
N THR A 42 6.11 -13.33 14.76
CA THR A 42 5.01 -12.55 14.17
C THR A 42 4.07 -13.45 13.39
N ALA A 43 2.78 -13.14 13.46
CA ALA A 43 1.73 -13.94 12.86
C ALA A 43 0.50 -13.10 12.48
N PHE A 44 -0.28 -13.59 11.52
CA PHE A 44 -1.51 -12.95 11.07
C PHE A 44 -2.74 -13.61 11.67
N VAL A 45 -3.74 -12.81 12.03
CA VAL A 45 -5.03 -13.32 12.49
C VAL A 45 -5.87 -13.75 11.28
N THR A 46 -6.12 -15.05 11.15
CA THR A 46 -6.88 -15.60 10.01
C THR A 46 -8.38 -15.62 10.28
N LYS A 47 -8.78 -15.98 11.50
CA LYS A 47 -10.19 -16.16 11.85
C LYS A 47 -10.49 -15.85 13.30
N ILE A 48 -11.60 -15.15 13.52
CA ILE A 48 -12.15 -14.90 14.85
C ILE A 48 -13.05 -16.06 15.24
N VAL A 49 -12.82 -16.63 16.43
CA VAL A 49 -13.51 -17.81 16.93
C VAL A 49 -14.38 -17.43 18.13
N GLY A 50 -15.63 -17.90 18.12
CA GLY A 50 -16.53 -17.76 19.26
C GLY A 50 -16.11 -18.64 20.44
N LYS A 51 -16.43 -18.22 21.68
CA LYS A 51 -16.03 -18.93 22.91
C LYS A 51 -16.40 -20.43 22.90
N TYR A 52 -17.61 -20.76 22.44
CA TYR A 52 -18.07 -22.16 22.38
C TYR A 52 -17.19 -23.01 21.47
N GLN A 53 -16.86 -22.51 20.28
CA GLN A 53 -16.02 -23.24 19.33
C GLN A 53 -14.59 -23.40 19.85
N ALA A 54 -14.05 -22.39 20.52
CA ALA A 54 -12.73 -22.45 21.14
C ALA A 54 -12.66 -23.52 22.25
N HIS A 55 -13.71 -23.65 23.07
CA HIS A 55 -13.77 -24.67 24.13
C HIS A 55 -14.04 -26.09 23.62
N THR A 56 -14.68 -26.23 22.46
CA THR A 56 -14.89 -27.54 21.81
C THR A 56 -13.72 -27.98 20.92
N SER A 57 -12.73 -27.09 20.73
CA SER A 57 -11.55 -27.38 19.93
C SER A 57 -10.73 -28.50 20.56
N LYS A 58 -10.12 -29.34 19.72
CA LYS A 58 -9.14 -30.35 20.15
C LYS A 58 -7.76 -29.76 20.43
N TYR A 59 -7.51 -28.53 19.99
CA TYR A 59 -6.22 -27.85 20.12
C TYR A 59 -6.14 -27.13 21.46
N GLU A 60 -4.98 -27.25 22.12
CA GLU A 60 -4.67 -26.47 23.31
C GLU A 60 -4.61 -24.98 22.94
N ARG A 61 -4.96 -24.11 23.87
CA ARG A 61 -5.03 -22.67 23.62
C ARG A 61 -3.79 -21.99 24.18
N GLU A 62 -3.11 -21.25 23.34
CA GLU A 62 -1.94 -20.46 23.73
C GLU A 62 -2.28 -18.98 23.82
N GLU A 63 -1.50 -18.20 24.56
CA GLU A 63 -1.78 -16.78 24.78
C GLU A 63 -1.05 -15.90 23.75
N ILE A 64 -1.77 -14.95 23.15
CA ILE A 64 -1.17 -13.90 22.33
C ILE A 64 -0.40 -12.95 23.24
N ILE A 65 0.88 -12.71 22.92
CA ILE A 65 1.79 -11.88 23.71
C ILE A 65 1.46 -10.40 23.52
N ASP A 66 1.37 -9.96 22.26
CA ASP A 66 1.16 -8.55 21.92
C ASP A 66 0.54 -8.36 20.53
N ILE A 67 0.07 -7.14 20.23
CA ILE A 67 -0.47 -6.74 18.93
C ILE A 67 0.49 -5.75 18.26
N VAL A 68 0.80 -5.97 16.99
CA VAL A 68 1.67 -5.08 16.22
C VAL A 68 0.82 -4.11 15.41
N ASN A 69 0.94 -2.81 15.69
CA ASN A 69 0.28 -1.77 14.89
C ASN A 69 1.11 -1.44 13.64
N ILE A 70 0.79 -2.09 12.52
CA ILE A 70 1.43 -1.84 11.21
C ILE A 70 0.75 -0.72 10.42
N LYS A 71 -0.48 -0.32 10.80
CA LYS A 71 -1.29 0.65 10.04
C LYS A 71 -0.60 2.00 9.92
N GLU A 72 -0.02 2.49 11.01
CA GLU A 72 0.71 3.76 11.01
C GLU A 72 1.98 3.70 10.14
N TRP A 73 2.69 2.58 10.21
CA TRP A 73 3.90 2.36 9.42
C TRP A 73 3.58 2.31 7.91
N ASN A 74 2.54 1.57 7.52
CA ASN A 74 2.07 1.51 6.13
C ASN A 74 1.59 2.87 5.63
N ALA A 75 0.83 3.61 6.44
CA ALA A 75 0.34 4.93 6.06
C ALA A 75 1.48 5.94 5.84
N LYS A 76 2.53 5.88 6.67
CA LYS A 76 3.73 6.70 6.48
C LYS A 76 4.45 6.34 5.18
N ARG A 77 4.65 5.05 4.91
CA ARG A 77 5.31 4.57 3.69
C ARG A 77 4.54 4.95 2.42
N LEU A 78 3.22 4.84 2.43
CA LEU A 78 2.39 5.23 1.31
C LEU A 78 2.56 6.73 0.98
N LYS A 79 2.54 7.59 2.01
CA LYS A 79 2.78 9.03 1.85
C LYS A 79 4.18 9.35 1.32
N GLU A 80 5.20 8.61 1.76
CA GLU A 80 6.57 8.77 1.24
C GLU A 80 6.66 8.40 -0.25
N ILE A 81 5.98 7.32 -0.67
CA ILE A 81 5.91 6.90 -2.07
C ILE A 81 5.16 7.95 -2.90
N ASP A 82 3.98 8.39 -2.45
CA ASP A 82 3.18 9.40 -3.15
C ASP A 82 3.95 10.71 -3.33
N ASN A 83 4.64 11.17 -2.28
CA ASN A 83 5.49 12.36 -2.36
C ASN A 83 6.63 12.18 -3.37
N LYS A 84 7.26 10.99 -3.41
CA LYS A 84 8.33 10.71 -4.37
C LYS A 84 7.80 10.75 -5.81
N VAL A 85 6.69 10.08 -6.08
CA VAL A 85 6.05 10.06 -7.40
C VAL A 85 5.63 11.48 -7.82
N MET A 86 5.08 12.26 -6.89
CA MET A 86 4.71 13.66 -7.16
C MET A 86 5.93 14.51 -7.50
N LEU A 87 7.03 14.39 -6.75
CA LEU A 87 8.27 15.10 -7.02
C LEU A 87 8.88 14.72 -8.38
N GLU A 88 8.86 13.44 -8.74
CA GLU A 88 9.30 12.97 -10.07
C GLU A 88 8.45 13.57 -11.19
N LYS A 89 7.12 13.60 -11.04
CA LYS A 89 6.22 14.27 -12.00
C LYS A 89 6.51 15.77 -12.12
N MET A 90 6.77 16.45 -11.00
CA MET A 90 7.14 17.87 -11.01
C MET A 90 8.48 18.10 -11.70
N GLN A 91 9.50 17.27 -11.44
CA GLN A 91 10.79 17.36 -12.11
C GLN A 91 10.68 17.12 -13.62
N SER A 92 9.88 16.13 -14.03
CA SER A 92 9.59 15.85 -15.44
C SER A 92 8.94 17.07 -16.11
N LYS A 93 7.88 17.65 -15.53
CA LYS A 93 7.26 18.87 -16.06
C LYS A 93 8.20 20.08 -16.09
N ILE A 94 9.05 20.26 -15.07
CA ILE A 94 10.06 21.33 -15.06
C ILE A 94 11.08 21.13 -16.20
N SER A 95 11.48 19.89 -16.46
CA SER A 95 12.40 19.58 -17.56
C SER A 95 11.77 19.85 -18.93
N GLU A 96 10.49 19.51 -19.11
CA GLU A 96 9.73 19.82 -20.33
C GLU A 96 9.62 21.33 -20.55
N ILE A 97 9.28 22.10 -19.50
CA ILE A 97 9.20 23.57 -19.59
C ILE A 97 10.56 24.16 -19.99
N LYS A 98 11.65 23.71 -19.36
CA LYS A 98 13.00 24.20 -19.71
C LYS A 98 13.37 23.83 -21.15
N MET A 99 13.00 22.65 -21.62
CA MET A 99 13.22 22.23 -23.00
C MET A 99 12.42 23.13 -23.96
N LEU A 100 11.17 23.45 -23.64
CA LEU A 100 10.35 24.37 -24.40
C LEU A 100 10.90 25.79 -24.43
N GLU A 101 11.35 26.33 -23.29
CA GLU A 101 11.99 27.65 -23.24
C GLU A 101 13.27 27.71 -24.07
N GLN A 102 14.07 26.63 -24.07
CA GLN A 102 15.25 26.53 -24.93
C GLN A 102 14.86 26.46 -26.40
N LEU A 103 13.87 25.63 -26.75
CA LEU A 103 13.34 25.55 -28.11
C LEU A 103 12.82 26.92 -28.58
N GLU A 104 12.05 27.64 -27.78
CA GLU A 104 11.55 28.99 -28.11
C GLU A 104 12.70 29.99 -28.30
N LYS A 105 13.75 29.89 -27.47
CA LYS A 105 14.93 30.77 -27.57
C LYS A 105 15.77 30.52 -28.83
N TYR A 106 15.86 29.26 -29.28
CA TYR A 106 16.64 28.88 -30.47
C TYR A 106 15.82 28.86 -31.76
N ALA A 107 14.49 28.74 -31.69
CA ALA A 107 13.59 28.83 -32.84
C ALA A 107 13.69 30.17 -33.59
N GLY A 108 14.09 31.26 -32.91
CA GLY A 108 14.37 32.53 -33.56
C GLY A 108 15.71 32.58 -34.33
N LYS A 109 16.56 31.54 -34.25
CA LYS A 109 17.91 31.52 -34.82
C LYS A 109 18.14 30.36 -35.80
N ASP A 110 17.41 29.25 -35.67
CA ASP A 110 17.64 28.03 -36.47
C ASP A 110 16.32 27.49 -37.07
N PRO A 111 16.21 27.30 -38.40
CA PRO A 111 14.99 26.84 -39.07
C PRO A 111 14.52 25.44 -38.63
N GLU A 112 15.45 24.51 -38.35
CA GLU A 112 15.12 23.15 -37.90
C GLU A 112 14.50 23.14 -36.49
N MET A 113 14.93 24.07 -35.61
CA MET A 113 14.36 24.22 -34.27
C MET A 113 12.94 24.82 -34.29
N LEU A 114 12.59 25.53 -35.36
CA LEU A 114 11.25 26.08 -35.59
C LEU A 114 10.26 24.98 -36.01
N GLU A 115 10.70 23.99 -36.81
CA GLU A 115 9.92 22.80 -37.15
C GLU A 115 9.68 21.91 -35.93
N LEU A 116 10.72 21.61 -35.14
CA LEU A 116 10.62 20.82 -33.90
C LEU A 116 9.64 21.44 -32.88
N LEU A 117 9.62 22.77 -32.79
CA LEU A 117 8.74 23.50 -31.88
C LEU A 117 7.27 23.43 -32.33
N ASN A 118 7.03 23.50 -33.65
CA ASN A 118 5.69 23.36 -34.22
C ASN A 118 5.14 21.94 -34.08
N GLU A 119 5.97 20.91 -34.24
CA GLU A 119 5.56 19.52 -33.98
C GLU A 119 5.17 19.31 -32.51
N TYR A 120 5.97 19.84 -31.56
CA TYR A 120 5.69 19.70 -30.13
C TYR A 120 4.41 20.47 -29.71
N LYS A 121 4.20 21.69 -30.25
CA LYS A 121 2.94 22.44 -30.03
C LYS A 121 1.73 21.77 -30.70
N GLY A 122 1.93 21.08 -31.82
CA GLY A 122 0.88 20.30 -32.50
C GLY A 122 0.42 19.07 -31.70
N GLN A 123 1.34 18.36 -31.04
CA GLN A 123 1.02 17.17 -30.23
C GLN A 123 0.31 17.48 -28.91
N GLY A 124 0.41 18.71 -28.39
CA GLY A 124 -0.30 19.15 -27.17
C GLY A 124 -1.83 19.19 -27.27
N SER A 125 -2.40 19.02 -28.48
CA SER A 125 -3.85 19.05 -28.74
C SER A 125 -4.54 17.68 -28.73
N ILE A 126 -3.79 16.58 -28.56
CA ILE A 126 -4.35 15.21 -28.66
C ILE A 126 -4.74 14.64 -27.28
N TYR A 127 -4.39 15.32 -26.17
CA TYR A 127 -4.73 14.86 -24.82
C TYR A 127 -5.54 15.91 -24.05
N THR A 128 -6.68 16.30 -24.60
CA THR A 128 -7.76 16.93 -23.83
C THR A 128 -9.06 16.14 -24.07
N GLU A 129 -9.55 15.57 -22.97
CA GLU A 129 -10.94 15.19 -22.68
C GLU A 129 -11.55 14.00 -23.44
N THR A 130 -11.75 12.90 -22.72
CA THR A 130 -13.02 12.16 -22.66
C THR A 130 -13.05 11.35 -21.35
N GLU A 131 -13.37 12.03 -20.25
CA GLU A 131 -14.24 11.43 -19.23
C GLU A 131 -15.69 11.81 -19.57
N ASP A 132 -16.60 10.92 -19.20
CA ASP A 132 -18.07 11.00 -19.23
C ASP A 132 -18.79 10.69 -20.55
N ASP A 133 -19.24 9.44 -20.70
CA ASP A 133 -20.68 9.14 -20.60
C ASP A 133 -20.93 7.61 -20.59
N LEU A 134 -21.34 7.09 -19.43
CA LEU A 134 -22.14 5.87 -19.32
C LEU A 134 -23.52 6.13 -19.94
N PRO A 135 -24.10 5.19 -20.70
CA PRO A 135 -25.52 4.96 -20.65
C PRO A 135 -25.80 3.69 -19.85
N PHE A 136 -26.68 3.87 -18.86
CA PHE A 136 -27.47 2.80 -18.26
C PHE A 136 -28.22 2.02 -19.35
N GLU A 137 -28.14 0.70 -19.32
CA GLU A 137 -29.25 -0.24 -19.57
C GLU A 137 -29.13 -1.44 -18.62
#